data_AF-A0AAV8WBL9-F1
#
_entry.id   AF-A0AAV8WBL9-F1
#
_cell.length_a   1.000
_cell.length_b   1.000
_cell.length_c   1.000
_cell.angle_alpha   90.00
_cell.angle_beta   90.00
_cell.angle_gamma   90.00
#
_symmetry.space_group_name_H-M   'P 1'
#
loop_
_entity.id
_entity.type
_entity.pdbx_description
1 polymer ?
#
loop_
_entity_poly.entity_id
_entity_poly.type
_entity_poly.pdbx_seq_one_letter_code
_entity_poly.pdbx_strand_id
1 'polypeptide(L)'
;MSAGSSAGLFLELKAYGPDLDYICRGPVQGFKILLHHPAEVPRVSRQYFRAPLNQEVVVSIKPDMMTTSSGLKDYNPHRRQCYFPDERYLSYFQSYTQQNCQVECLTNYTLNMCNCTAYHMPHEESTPICGSGSIKCMFDAQTKLLEKEVELGISGNENDAGCDCLPACTSLTYNAESTQAEYNWKKMFESTRKNISAYPGMQFTRLNLFFKQQQFINSERNELFGQTDFLANCGGILGLFTGFSFLSIVEIVYFLSLRLMCNVKMYGRHYWSGSSRLINNDAYVHD
;
A
#
# COMPACT_ATOMS: atom_id res chain seq x y z
N MET A 1 -24.37 15.60 -7.91
CA MET A 1 -23.08 15.57 -8.63
C MET A 1 -23.10 14.32 -9.49
N SER A 2 -23.31 14.46 -10.80
CA SER A 2 -23.52 13.30 -11.69
C SER A 2 -22.19 12.63 -12.02
N ALA A 3 -22.18 11.29 -12.11
CA ALA A 3 -21.14 10.56 -12.83
C ALA A 3 -21.47 10.49 -14.33
N GLY A 4 -20.50 10.06 -15.15
CA GLY A 4 -20.66 9.94 -16.59
C GLY A 4 -19.93 11.01 -17.40
N SER A 5 -19.88 10.81 -18.71
CA SER A 5 -19.02 11.55 -19.63
C SER A 5 -19.27 13.05 -19.66
N SER A 6 -20.50 13.52 -19.44
CA SER A 6 -20.86 14.95 -19.45
C SER A 6 -20.42 15.71 -18.18
N ALA A 7 -20.15 15.00 -17.09
CA ALA A 7 -19.73 15.57 -15.81
C ALA A 7 -18.23 15.34 -15.53
N GLY A 8 -17.46 15.12 -16.59
CA GLY A 8 -16.02 14.88 -16.55
C GLY A 8 -15.16 16.10 -16.87
N LEU A 9 -13.86 15.85 -16.99
CA LEU A 9 -12.86 16.77 -17.49
C LEU A 9 -12.68 16.55 -19.00
N PHE A 10 -12.97 17.59 -19.79
CA PHE A 10 -12.75 17.61 -21.22
C PHE A 10 -11.53 18.47 -21.56
N LEU A 11 -10.56 17.88 -22.26
CA LEU A 11 -9.35 18.56 -22.73
C LEU A 11 -9.22 18.41 -24.24
N GLU A 12 -8.84 19.49 -24.91
CA GLU A 12 -8.37 19.45 -26.29
C GLU A 12 -6.88 19.78 -26.29
N LEU A 13 -6.06 18.78 -26.57
CA LEU A 13 -4.60 18.86 -26.57
C LEU A 13 -4.13 19.11 -28.01
N LYS A 14 -3.16 20.00 -28.18
CA LYS A 14 -2.59 20.36 -29.47
C LYS A 14 -1.09 20.12 -29.48
N ALA A 15 -0.59 19.54 -30.56
CA ALA A 15 0.84 19.36 -30.81
C ALA A 15 1.18 19.90 -32.19
N TYR A 16 2.32 20.59 -32.30
CA TYR A 16 2.82 21.07 -33.58
C TYR A 16 3.67 19.97 -34.21
N GLY A 17 3.30 19.53 -35.42
CA GLY A 17 3.95 18.43 -36.12
C GLY A 17 5.47 18.58 -36.28
N PRO A 18 5.98 19.77 -36.65
CA PRO A 18 7.42 20.01 -36.74
C PRO A 18 8.19 19.90 -35.42
N ASP A 19 7.53 20.04 -34.26
CA ASP A 19 8.18 19.91 -32.95
C ASP A 19 8.24 18.43 -32.47
N LEU A 20 7.74 17.49 -33.28
CA LEU A 20 7.73 16.08 -32.93
C LEU A 20 9.10 15.44 -33.20
N ASP A 21 9.80 15.11 -32.11
CA ASP A 21 11.08 14.41 -32.16
C ASP A 21 10.88 12.89 -32.01
N TYR A 22 11.18 12.14 -33.08
CA TYR A 22 11.09 10.68 -33.11
C TYR A 22 12.33 9.98 -32.53
N ILE A 23 13.45 10.67 -32.42
CA ILE A 23 14.69 10.16 -31.83
C ILE A 23 14.56 10.20 -30.31
N CYS A 24 14.11 11.33 -29.76
CA CYS A 24 14.02 11.53 -28.31
C CYS A 24 12.78 10.89 -27.67
N ARG A 25 11.60 10.94 -28.33
CA ARG A 25 10.34 10.40 -27.77
C ARG A 25 9.98 9.00 -28.29
N GLY A 26 10.69 8.53 -29.31
CA GLY A 26 10.47 7.23 -29.93
C GLY A 26 9.42 7.24 -31.04
N PRO A 27 9.03 6.06 -31.54
CA PRO A 27 8.22 5.92 -32.75
C PRO A 27 6.75 6.32 -32.57
N VAL A 28 6.23 6.32 -31.33
CA VAL A 28 4.81 6.58 -31.04
C VAL A 28 4.65 7.96 -30.40
N GLN A 29 4.08 8.88 -31.18
CA GLN A 29 3.79 10.25 -30.74
C GLN A 29 2.43 10.36 -30.03
N GLY A 30 2.28 11.36 -29.18
CA GLY A 30 1.06 11.62 -28.41
C GLY A 30 1.35 12.22 -27.04
N PHE A 31 0.31 12.35 -26.23
CA PHE A 31 0.38 12.90 -24.89
C PHE A 31 0.43 11.78 -23.86
N LYS A 32 1.35 11.87 -22.90
CA LYS A 32 1.39 10.95 -21.75
C LYS A 32 0.51 11.51 -20.66
N ILE A 33 -0.40 10.69 -20.15
CA ILE A 33 -1.34 11.06 -19.11
C ILE A 33 -1.16 10.08 -17.94
N LEU A 34 -1.05 10.64 -16.75
CA LEU A 34 -0.91 9.91 -15.50
C LEU A 34 -2.06 10.33 -14.57
N LEU A 35 -2.74 9.34 -14.01
CA LEU A 35 -3.69 9.53 -12.91
C LEU A 35 -3.00 9.10 -11.63
N HIS A 36 -2.93 10.00 -10.64
CA HIS A 36 -2.25 9.74 -9.38
C HIS A 36 -2.95 10.48 -8.25
N HIS A 37 -2.60 10.11 -7.01
CA HIS A 37 -3.13 10.78 -5.83
C HIS A 37 -2.56 12.21 -5.74
N PRO A 38 -3.35 13.23 -5.34
CA PRO A 38 -2.90 14.63 -5.33
C PRO A 38 -1.72 14.92 -4.39
N ALA A 39 -1.51 14.09 -3.36
CA ALA A 39 -0.37 14.21 -2.46
C ALA A 39 0.91 13.51 -2.98
N GLU A 40 0.86 12.84 -4.14
CA GLU A 40 2.01 12.15 -4.74
C GLU A 40 2.66 12.98 -5.84
N VAL A 41 3.99 12.88 -5.96
CA VAL A 41 4.72 13.50 -7.07
C VAL A 41 4.46 12.75 -8.38
N PRO A 42 4.10 13.44 -9.48
CA PRO A 42 3.83 12.78 -10.75
C PRO A 42 5.09 12.15 -11.37
N ARG A 43 5.11 10.82 -11.52
CA ARG A 43 6.20 10.06 -12.17
C ARG A 43 5.77 9.43 -13.49
N VAL A 44 5.64 10.27 -14.51
CA VAL A 44 5.23 9.88 -15.88
C VAL A 44 6.22 8.92 -16.57
N SER A 45 7.40 8.68 -16.01
CA SER A 45 8.34 7.68 -16.52
C SER A 45 7.97 6.23 -16.17
N ARG A 46 7.25 6.00 -15.05
CA ARG A 46 6.93 4.64 -14.58
C ARG A 46 5.58 4.15 -15.08
N GLN A 47 4.54 4.95 -14.89
CA GLN A 47 3.17 4.60 -15.25
C GLN A 47 2.52 5.76 -15.99
N TYR A 48 1.94 5.48 -17.15
CA TYR A 48 1.17 6.43 -17.93
C TYR A 48 0.38 5.67 -18.98
N PHE A 49 -0.74 6.25 -19.41
CA PHE A 49 -1.34 5.88 -20.69
C PHE A 49 -1.07 7.00 -21.70
N ARG A 50 -1.14 6.64 -22.98
CA ARG A 50 -0.84 7.57 -24.07
C ARG A 50 -2.14 7.90 -24.81
N ALA A 51 -2.39 9.19 -25.00
CA ALA A 51 -3.42 9.68 -25.92
C ALA A 51 -2.77 10.02 -27.27
N PRO A 52 -3.05 9.25 -28.33
CA PRO A 52 -2.44 9.47 -29.65
C PRO A 52 -2.89 10.77 -30.31
N LEU A 53 -2.10 11.23 -31.27
CA LEU A 53 -2.43 12.39 -32.10
C LEU A 53 -3.62 12.08 -33.02
N ASN A 54 -4.50 13.06 -33.28
CA ASN A 54 -5.70 12.93 -34.12
C ASN A 54 -6.72 11.89 -33.66
N GLN A 55 -6.72 11.57 -32.37
CA GLN A 55 -7.69 10.66 -31.79
C GLN A 55 -8.50 11.34 -30.68
N GLU A 56 -9.71 10.84 -30.50
CA GLU A 56 -10.52 11.11 -29.33
C GLU A 56 -10.39 9.93 -28.39
N VAL A 57 -9.93 10.22 -27.18
CA VAL A 57 -9.73 9.25 -26.11
C VAL A 57 -10.71 9.55 -25.01
N VAL A 58 -11.55 8.57 -24.73
CA VAL A 58 -12.57 8.64 -23.68
C VAL A 58 -12.13 7.68 -22.58
N VAL A 59 -11.91 8.21 -21.39
CA VAL A 59 -11.33 7.52 -20.24
C VAL A 59 -12.34 7.50 -19.11
N SER A 60 -12.79 6.31 -18.76
CA SER A 60 -13.61 6.08 -17.57
C SER A 60 -12.71 5.68 -16.39
N ILE A 61 -12.86 6.38 -15.28
CA ILE A 61 -12.04 6.26 -14.08
C ILE A 61 -12.86 5.56 -13.00
N LYS A 62 -12.30 4.52 -12.41
CA LYS A 62 -12.81 3.82 -11.23
C LYS A 62 -11.78 3.94 -10.11
N PRO A 63 -12.05 4.79 -9.09
CA PRO A 63 -11.23 4.82 -7.89
C PRO A 63 -11.30 3.48 -7.15
N ASP A 64 -10.16 3.03 -6.65
CA ASP A 64 -10.03 1.88 -5.78
C ASP A 64 -9.37 2.36 -4.47
N MET A 65 -10.15 2.26 -3.39
CA MET A 65 -9.74 2.74 -2.07
C MET A 65 -9.57 1.55 -1.15
N MET A 66 -8.41 1.50 -0.50
CA MET A 66 -8.07 0.52 0.51
C MET A 66 -7.81 1.27 1.82
N THR A 67 -8.47 0.84 2.89
CA THR A 67 -8.32 1.40 4.23
C THR A 67 -8.02 0.28 5.23
N THR A 68 -7.39 0.63 6.35
CA THR A 68 -7.13 -0.30 7.44
C THR A 68 -7.87 0.19 8.67
N SER A 69 -8.58 -0.70 9.35
CA SER A 69 -9.32 -0.37 10.57
C SER A 69 -8.42 0.15 11.69
N SER A 70 -8.99 1.00 12.54
CA SER A 70 -8.26 1.58 13.69
C SER A 70 -7.87 0.55 14.75
N GLY A 71 -8.54 -0.61 14.81
CA GLY A 71 -8.18 -1.70 15.72
C GLY A 71 -6.80 -2.30 15.44
N LEU A 72 -6.27 -2.09 14.23
CA LEU A 72 -4.93 -2.55 13.85
C LEU A 72 -3.83 -1.52 14.17
N LYS A 73 -4.17 -0.37 14.78
CA LYS A 73 -3.19 0.69 15.08
C LYS A 73 -2.15 0.24 16.11
N ASP A 74 -2.55 -0.55 17.10
CA ASP A 74 -1.65 -1.04 18.16
C ASP A 74 -0.66 -2.10 17.67
N TYR A 75 -0.87 -2.66 16.48
CA TYR A 75 0.05 -3.62 15.87
C TYR A 75 1.24 -2.88 15.24
N ASN A 76 2.44 -3.44 15.45
CA ASN A 76 3.66 -2.91 14.85
C ASN A 76 3.51 -2.76 13.30
N PRO A 77 3.96 -1.62 12.71
CA PRO A 77 3.87 -1.36 11.27
C PRO A 77 4.39 -2.49 10.38
N HIS A 78 5.49 -3.14 10.75
CA HIS A 78 6.06 -4.26 9.98
C HIS A 78 5.23 -5.54 10.11
N ARG A 79 4.48 -5.74 11.19
CA ARG A 79 3.59 -6.90 11.31
C ARG A 79 2.33 -6.74 10.46
N ARG A 80 1.80 -5.51 10.40
CA ARG A 80 0.61 -5.18 9.60
C ARG A 80 0.93 -4.74 8.16
N GLN A 81 2.21 -4.55 7.85
CA GLN A 81 2.73 -4.21 6.52
C GLN A 81 2.21 -2.88 5.94
N CYS A 82 1.94 -1.89 6.78
CA CYS A 82 1.56 -0.53 6.35
C CYS A 82 1.82 0.54 7.41
N TYR A 83 1.94 1.80 7.00
CA TYR A 83 2.01 2.98 7.88
C TYR A 83 0.72 3.78 7.91
N PHE A 84 0.28 4.15 9.11
CA PHE A 84 -0.69 5.22 9.33
C PHE A 84 -0.01 6.59 9.17
N PRO A 85 -0.80 7.65 8.94
CA PRO A 85 -0.26 9.00 8.67
C PRO A 85 0.66 9.55 9.76
N ASP A 86 0.52 9.10 11.01
CA ASP A 86 1.20 9.63 12.19
C ASP A 86 2.48 8.89 12.59
N GLU A 87 2.87 7.84 11.86
CA GLU A 87 4.00 6.97 12.26
C GLU A 87 5.27 7.19 11.45
N ARG A 88 5.14 7.64 10.19
CA ARG A 88 6.27 7.84 9.29
C ARG A 88 6.18 9.22 8.65
N TYR A 89 7.18 10.05 8.94
CA TYR A 89 7.31 11.39 8.38
C TYR A 89 8.39 11.40 7.30
N LEU A 90 8.15 12.20 6.26
CA LEU A 90 9.07 12.44 5.15
C LEU A 90 9.66 13.84 5.29
N SER A 91 10.87 14.03 4.80
CA SER A 91 11.61 15.30 4.92
C SER A 91 11.07 16.34 3.94
N TYR A 92 10.72 15.91 2.72
CA TYR A 92 10.30 16.82 1.64
C TYR A 92 8.79 16.84 1.39
N PHE A 93 8.03 15.94 2.02
CA PHE A 93 6.60 15.75 1.76
C PHE A 93 5.78 15.84 3.03
N GLN A 94 4.66 16.57 2.99
CA GLN A 94 3.75 16.72 4.14
C GLN A 94 3.01 15.43 4.49
N SER A 95 2.70 14.61 3.48
CA SER A 95 1.94 13.37 3.65
C SER A 95 2.77 12.18 3.20
N TYR A 96 2.80 11.14 4.03
CA TYR A 96 3.42 9.88 3.68
C TYR A 96 2.62 9.15 2.61
N THR A 97 3.31 8.81 1.52
CA THR A 97 2.87 7.79 0.57
C THR A 97 4.07 6.91 0.24
N GLN A 98 3.81 5.68 -0.19
CA GLN A 98 4.89 4.78 -0.59
C GLN A 98 5.74 5.39 -1.70
N GLN A 99 5.10 6.06 -2.67
CA GLN A 99 5.80 6.67 -3.80
C GLN A 99 6.70 7.83 -3.35
N ASN A 100 6.20 8.70 -2.48
CA ASN A 100 6.97 9.83 -1.95
C ASN A 100 8.17 9.33 -1.13
N CYS A 101 7.98 8.28 -0.32
CA CYS A 101 9.07 7.64 0.42
C CYS A 101 10.16 7.09 -0.51
N GLN A 102 9.77 6.38 -1.58
CA GLN A 102 10.73 5.86 -2.56
C GLN A 102 11.47 6.97 -3.31
N VAL A 103 10.80 8.08 -3.62
CA VAL A 103 11.43 9.24 -4.26
C VAL A 103 12.43 9.89 -3.32
N GLU A 104 12.08 10.10 -2.06
CA GLU A 104 12.99 10.64 -1.05
C GLU A 104 14.19 9.71 -0.83
N CYS A 105 13.96 8.39 -0.75
CA CYS A 105 15.05 7.42 -0.61
C CYS A 105 16.02 7.45 -1.79
N LEU A 106 15.49 7.46 -3.03
CA LEU A 106 16.30 7.58 -4.24
C LEU A 106 17.07 8.91 -4.28
N THR A 107 16.44 9.99 -3.85
CA THR A 107 17.06 11.33 -3.79
C THR A 107 18.24 11.32 -2.82
N ASN A 108 18.03 10.82 -1.61
CA ASN A 108 19.07 10.75 -0.58
C ASN A 108 20.22 9.84 -1.03
N TYR A 109 19.91 8.70 -1.66
CA TYR A 109 20.93 7.80 -2.20
C TYR A 109 21.74 8.45 -3.32
N THR A 110 21.07 9.15 -4.25
CA THR A 110 21.72 9.86 -5.35
C THR A 110 22.58 11.02 -4.83
N LEU A 111 22.10 11.77 -3.85
CA LEU A 111 22.87 12.83 -3.21
C LEU A 111 24.12 12.30 -2.53
N ASN A 112 24.02 11.19 -1.79
CA ASN A 112 25.17 10.59 -1.10
C ASN A 112 26.21 10.00 -2.08
N MET A 113 25.76 9.43 -3.21
CA MET A 113 26.66 8.80 -4.18
C MET A 113 27.26 9.80 -5.18
N CYS A 114 26.48 10.77 -5.65
CA CYS A 114 26.85 11.68 -6.73
C CYS A 114 27.07 13.13 -6.28
N ASN A 115 26.83 13.46 -4.99
CA ASN A 115 26.89 14.81 -4.43
C ASN A 115 25.99 15.84 -5.12
N CYS A 116 24.96 15.40 -5.84
CA CYS A 116 23.99 16.24 -6.51
C CYS A 116 22.65 15.50 -6.66
N THR A 117 21.57 16.24 -6.89
CA THR A 117 20.22 15.69 -7.15
C THR A 117 19.74 16.02 -8.55
N ALA A 118 18.88 15.20 -9.13
CA ALA A 118 18.26 15.51 -10.41
C ALA A 118 17.24 16.66 -10.25
N TYR A 119 17.04 17.46 -11.30
CA TYR A 119 16.13 18.62 -11.25
C TYR A 119 14.67 18.28 -10.86
N HIS A 120 14.24 17.04 -11.07
CA HIS A 120 12.88 16.57 -10.76
C HIS A 120 12.76 15.88 -9.40
N MET A 121 13.89 15.68 -8.71
CA MET A 121 13.92 15.13 -7.36
C MET A 121 13.65 16.26 -6.34
N PRO A 122 12.99 15.97 -5.21
CA PRO A 122 12.87 16.94 -4.13
C PRO A 122 14.26 17.31 -3.59
N HIS A 123 14.50 18.57 -3.28
CA HIS A 123 15.78 19.04 -2.74
C HIS A 123 15.61 20.39 -2.04
N GLU A 124 16.59 20.74 -1.20
CA GLU A 124 16.69 22.08 -0.60
C GLU A 124 17.34 23.05 -1.58
N GLU A 125 17.14 24.36 -1.39
CA GLU A 125 17.73 25.38 -2.27
C GLU A 125 19.27 25.34 -2.33
N SER A 126 19.91 24.89 -1.25
CA SER A 126 21.38 24.74 -1.18
C SER A 126 21.90 23.47 -1.86
N THR A 127 21.04 22.52 -2.25
CA THR A 127 21.47 21.26 -2.85
C THR A 127 21.83 21.47 -4.33
N PRO A 128 23.03 21.07 -4.78
CA PRO A 128 23.44 21.24 -6.16
C PRO A 128 22.66 20.30 -7.10
N ILE A 129 22.22 20.86 -8.23
CA ILE A 129 21.53 20.10 -9.28
C ILE A 129 22.54 19.43 -10.21
N CYS A 130 22.37 18.14 -10.48
CA CYS A 130 23.22 17.39 -11.40
C CYS A 130 23.13 17.93 -12.82
N GLY A 131 24.29 18.27 -13.40
CA GLY A 131 24.42 18.57 -14.84
C GLY A 131 24.55 17.31 -15.70
N SER A 132 24.70 17.49 -17.02
CA SER A 132 24.80 16.39 -17.99
C SER A 132 26.00 15.45 -17.74
N GLY A 133 27.09 15.95 -17.13
CA GLY A 133 28.26 15.13 -16.79
C GLY A 133 27.98 14.04 -15.75
N SER A 134 26.99 14.25 -14.87
CA SER A 134 26.64 13.33 -13.77
C SER A 134 25.54 12.33 -14.15
N ILE A 135 25.08 12.32 -15.41
CA ILE A 135 24.00 11.41 -15.87
C ILE A 135 24.36 9.94 -15.62
N LYS A 136 25.61 9.55 -15.89
CA LYS A 136 26.08 8.18 -15.64
C LYS A 136 25.99 7.83 -14.15
N CYS A 137 26.46 8.72 -13.28
CA CYS A 137 26.39 8.53 -11.85
C CYS A 137 24.94 8.39 -11.35
N MET A 138 24.01 9.23 -11.83
CA MET A 138 22.60 9.14 -11.45
C MET A 138 21.97 7.80 -11.87
N PHE A 139 22.32 7.30 -13.06
CA PHE A 139 21.85 6.00 -13.54
C PHE A 139 22.44 4.85 -12.71
N ASP A 140 23.72 4.91 -12.40
CA ASP A 140 24.40 3.92 -11.57
C ASP A 140 23.85 3.93 -10.14
N ALA A 141 23.55 5.11 -9.58
CA ALA A 141 22.94 5.27 -8.26
C ALA A 141 21.56 4.61 -8.20
N GLN A 142 20.72 4.85 -9.21
CA GLN A 142 19.42 4.20 -9.30
C GLN A 142 19.54 2.68 -9.42
N THR A 143 20.51 2.19 -10.21
CA THR A 143 20.72 0.75 -10.44
C THR A 143 21.21 0.05 -9.17
N LYS A 144 22.21 0.62 -8.49
CA LYS A 144 22.75 0.09 -7.23
C LYS A 144 21.74 0.10 -6.10
N LEU A 145 20.88 1.12 -6.05
CA LEU A 145 19.79 1.14 -5.06
C LEU A 145 18.83 -0.03 -5.28
N LEU A 146 18.45 -0.29 -6.54
CA LEU A 146 17.59 -1.42 -6.89
C LEU A 146 18.25 -2.76 -6.57
N GLU A 147 19.54 -2.93 -6.87
CA GLU A 147 20.32 -4.13 -6.51
C GLU A 147 20.31 -4.35 -5.00
N LYS A 148 20.56 -3.28 -4.21
CA LYS A 148 20.51 -3.36 -2.75
C LYS A 148 19.13 -3.77 -2.23
N GLU A 149 18.05 -3.22 -2.77
CA GLU A 149 16.68 -3.60 -2.39
C GLU A 149 16.39 -5.08 -2.66
N VAL A 150 16.86 -5.61 -3.80
CA VAL A 150 16.70 -7.03 -4.15
C VAL A 150 17.50 -7.94 -3.21
N GLU A 151 18.76 -7.59 -2.92
CA GLU A 151 19.62 -8.35 -2.01
C GLU A 151 19.06 -8.40 -0.58
N LEU A 152 18.52 -7.29 -0.08
CA LEU A 152 17.85 -7.23 1.22
C LEU A 152 16.58 -8.09 1.26
N GLY A 153 15.80 -8.06 0.18
CA GLY A 153 14.60 -8.90 0.04
C GLY A 153 14.91 -10.41 0.07
N ILE A 154 16.10 -10.82 -0.38
CA ILE A 154 16.54 -12.22 -0.39
C ILE A 154 17.22 -12.63 0.92
N SER A 155 18.06 -11.75 1.48
CA SER A 155 18.91 -12.08 2.63
C SER A 155 18.16 -12.08 3.96
N GLY A 156 17.00 -11.40 4.06
CA GLY A 156 16.19 -11.37 5.28
C GLY A 156 16.91 -10.77 6.50
N ASN A 157 18.05 -10.11 6.29
CA ASN A 157 18.79 -9.45 7.36
C ASN A 157 18.08 -8.15 7.73
N GLU A 158 17.35 -8.16 8.84
CA GLU A 158 16.62 -7.01 9.39
C GLU A 158 17.55 -5.85 9.83
N ASN A 159 18.87 -6.07 9.89
CA ASN A 159 19.83 -5.12 10.45
C ASN A 159 20.40 -4.10 9.46
N ASP A 160 20.28 -4.31 8.14
CA ASP A 160 20.63 -3.30 7.12
C ASP A 160 19.32 -2.77 6.52
N ALA A 161 18.67 -1.85 7.23
CA ALA A 161 17.41 -1.26 6.78
C ALA A 161 17.66 -0.49 5.48
N GLY A 162 17.23 -1.06 4.35
CA GLY A 162 17.13 -0.36 3.07
C GLY A 162 16.08 0.75 3.12
N CYS A 163 15.49 1.08 1.97
CA CYS A 163 14.36 2.01 1.94
C CYS A 163 13.14 1.40 2.64
N ASP A 164 12.90 1.77 3.90
CA ASP A 164 11.74 1.32 4.68
C ASP A 164 10.44 2.05 4.25
N CYS A 165 9.97 1.69 3.06
CA CYS A 165 8.84 2.30 2.39
C CYS A 165 7.66 1.32 2.27
N LEU A 166 7.06 0.96 3.41
CA LEU A 166 5.80 0.20 3.46
C LEU A 166 4.64 1.01 2.82
N PRO A 167 3.60 0.36 2.29
CA PRO A 167 2.43 1.07 1.78
C PRO A 167 1.72 1.87 2.88
N ALA A 168 1.02 2.94 2.49
CA ALA A 168 0.13 3.64 3.42
C ALA A 168 -1.08 2.75 3.76
N CYS A 169 -1.51 2.75 5.03
CA CYS A 169 -2.69 1.99 5.48
C CYS A 169 -3.99 2.51 4.83
N THR A 170 -4.00 3.77 4.39
CA THR A 170 -5.03 4.33 3.52
C THR A 170 -4.43 4.64 2.17
N SER A 171 -4.86 3.94 1.12
CA SER A 171 -4.37 4.15 -0.25
C SER A 171 -5.53 4.33 -1.22
N LEU A 172 -5.32 5.20 -2.21
CA LEU A 172 -6.27 5.51 -3.26
C LEU A 172 -5.56 5.36 -4.60
N THR A 173 -6.02 4.41 -5.40
CA THR A 173 -5.52 4.19 -6.76
C THR A 173 -6.63 4.42 -7.78
N TYR A 174 -6.26 4.78 -9.01
CA TYR A 174 -7.22 5.07 -10.06
C TYR A 174 -7.07 4.05 -11.19
N ASN A 175 -8.06 3.18 -11.33
CA ASN A 175 -8.15 2.28 -12.47
C ASN A 175 -8.82 3.00 -13.63
N ALA A 176 -8.19 2.97 -14.80
CA ALA A 176 -8.66 3.66 -15.99
C ALA A 176 -8.96 2.67 -17.11
N GLU A 177 -10.15 2.77 -17.68
CA GLU A 177 -10.55 2.06 -18.90
C GLU A 177 -10.70 3.09 -20.01
N SER A 178 -9.95 2.93 -21.11
CA SER A 178 -9.92 3.87 -22.22
C SER A 178 -10.51 3.30 -23.50
N THR A 179 -11.31 4.08 -24.20
CA THR A 179 -11.76 3.83 -25.58
C THR A 179 -11.25 4.92 -26.50
N GLN A 180 -10.85 4.54 -27.72
CA GLN A 180 -10.22 5.44 -28.68
C GLN A 180 -11.02 5.42 -29.99
N ALA A 181 -11.19 6.59 -30.60
CA ALA A 181 -11.81 6.76 -31.91
C ALA A 181 -11.03 7.79 -32.74
N GLU A 182 -11.17 7.73 -34.07
CA GLU A 182 -10.57 8.73 -34.95
C GLU A 182 -11.23 10.09 -34.75
N TYR A 183 -10.42 11.10 -34.47
CA TYR A 183 -10.88 12.48 -34.36
C TYR A 183 -10.54 13.27 -35.62
N ASN A 184 -11.52 13.36 -36.53
CA ASN A 184 -11.38 14.16 -37.74
C ASN A 184 -11.63 15.65 -37.43
N TRP A 185 -10.64 16.26 -36.77
CA TRP A 185 -10.70 17.66 -36.36
C TRP A 185 -10.87 18.63 -37.53
N LYS A 186 -10.35 18.31 -38.73
CA LYS A 186 -10.50 19.15 -39.92
C LYS A 186 -11.98 19.33 -40.30
N LYS A 187 -12.71 18.22 -40.44
CA LYS A 187 -14.16 18.25 -40.72
C LYS A 187 -14.95 18.96 -39.61
N MET A 188 -14.52 18.83 -38.36
CA MET A 188 -15.12 19.52 -37.22
C MET A 188 -14.92 21.05 -37.27
N PHE A 189 -13.75 21.52 -37.72
CA PHE A 189 -13.46 22.95 -37.85
C PHE A 189 -14.18 23.55 -39.08
N GLU A 190 -14.27 22.80 -40.18
CA GLU A 190 -15.08 23.16 -41.36
C GLU A 190 -16.55 23.40 -40.98
N SER A 191 -17.16 22.49 -40.20
CA SER A 191 -18.54 22.64 -39.75
C SER A 191 -18.73 23.83 -38.81
N THR A 192 -17.71 24.18 -38.03
CA THR A 192 -17.72 25.33 -37.11
C THR A 192 -17.36 26.66 -37.79
N ARG A 193 -17.16 26.67 -39.13
CA ARG A 193 -16.69 27.83 -39.92
C ARG A 193 -15.38 28.45 -39.41
N LYS A 194 -14.51 27.63 -38.79
CA LYS A 194 -13.16 28.07 -38.38
C LYS A 194 -12.19 27.88 -39.53
N ASN A 195 -11.29 28.83 -39.74
CA ASN A 195 -10.33 28.77 -40.83
C ASN A 195 -9.21 27.77 -40.51
N ILE A 196 -9.20 26.60 -41.17
CA ILE A 196 -8.18 25.56 -40.98
C ILE A 196 -6.79 26.06 -41.36
N SER A 197 -6.70 26.95 -42.35
CA SER A 197 -5.44 27.51 -42.84
C SER A 197 -4.67 28.29 -41.77
N ALA A 198 -5.30 28.65 -40.66
CA ALA A 198 -4.65 29.29 -39.51
C ALA A 198 -3.79 28.32 -38.67
N TYR A 199 -3.90 27.01 -38.89
CA TYR A 199 -3.22 25.98 -38.09
C TYR A 199 -2.46 24.95 -38.95
N PRO A 200 -1.51 25.37 -39.81
CA PRO A 200 -0.71 24.43 -40.59
C PRO A 200 0.10 23.54 -39.65
N GLY A 201 0.20 22.24 -39.96
CA GLY A 201 1.03 21.30 -39.18
C GLY A 201 0.53 20.95 -37.77
N MET A 202 -0.57 21.56 -37.29
CA MET A 202 -1.15 21.23 -35.99
C MET A 202 -1.86 19.88 -36.00
N GLN A 203 -1.70 19.14 -34.91
CA GLN A 203 -2.37 17.89 -34.61
C GLN A 203 -3.20 18.09 -33.34
N PHE A 204 -4.44 17.60 -33.34
CA PHE A 204 -5.36 17.75 -32.22
C PHE A 204 -5.74 16.39 -31.64
N THR A 205 -5.84 16.32 -30.31
CA THR A 205 -6.29 15.14 -29.59
C THR A 205 -7.36 15.57 -28.60
N ARG A 206 -8.51 14.90 -28.61
CA ARG A 206 -9.53 15.12 -27.58
C ARG A 206 -9.38 14.08 -26.49
N LEU A 207 -9.46 14.53 -25.24
CA LEU A 207 -9.43 13.68 -24.07
C LEU A 207 -10.66 14.00 -23.22
N ASN A 208 -11.44 12.98 -22.91
CA ASN A 208 -12.55 13.07 -21.96
C ASN A 208 -12.29 12.12 -20.79
N LEU A 209 -12.18 12.64 -19.58
CA LEU A 209 -11.92 11.89 -18.35
C LEU A 209 -13.14 12.01 -17.43
N PHE A 210 -13.74 10.89 -17.03
CA PHE A 210 -14.90 10.94 -16.13
C PHE A 210 -14.93 9.75 -15.18
N PHE A 211 -15.60 9.91 -14.04
CA PHE A 211 -15.83 8.80 -13.13
C PHE A 211 -16.93 7.87 -13.65
N LYS A 212 -16.64 6.56 -13.68
CA LYS A 212 -17.55 5.51 -14.16
C LYS A 212 -18.83 5.42 -13.33
N GLN A 213 -18.73 5.67 -12.03
CA GLN A 213 -19.83 5.63 -11.06
C GLN A 213 -19.70 6.80 -10.08
N GLN A 214 -20.83 7.25 -9.50
CA GLN A 214 -20.84 8.36 -8.54
C GLN A 214 -20.33 7.93 -7.16
N GLN A 215 -20.49 6.66 -6.84
CA GLN A 215 -20.01 6.04 -5.61
C GLN A 215 -18.99 4.97 -5.99
N PHE A 216 -18.00 4.77 -5.13
CA PHE A 216 -17.01 3.70 -5.24
C PHE A 216 -17.03 2.87 -3.96
N ILE A 217 -16.62 1.62 -4.07
CA ILE A 217 -16.56 0.68 -2.95
C ILE A 217 -15.19 0.84 -2.29
N ASN A 218 -15.17 1.02 -0.98
CA ASN A 218 -13.95 0.99 -0.18
C ASN A 218 -13.72 -0.44 0.35
N SER A 219 -12.49 -0.93 0.24
CA SER A 219 -12.07 -2.18 0.84
C SER A 219 -11.37 -1.90 2.17
N GLU A 220 -11.87 -2.50 3.24
CA GLU A 220 -11.33 -2.32 4.58
C GLU A 220 -10.60 -3.58 5.05
N ARG A 221 -9.37 -3.40 5.57
CA ARG A 221 -8.58 -4.44 6.21
C ARG A 221 -8.87 -4.47 7.70
N ASN A 222 -9.37 -5.61 8.15
CA ASN A 222 -9.73 -5.88 9.54
C ASN A 222 -8.88 -6.99 10.14
N GLU A 223 -8.78 -7.00 11.47
CA GLU A 223 -8.24 -8.17 12.17
C GLU A 223 -9.11 -9.40 11.88
N LEU A 224 -8.47 -10.50 11.48
CA LEU A 224 -9.19 -11.73 11.14
C LEU A 224 -9.64 -12.51 12.38
N PHE A 225 -8.78 -12.53 13.41
CA PHE A 225 -9.03 -13.18 14.70
C PHE A 225 -8.47 -12.30 15.81
N GLY A 226 -9.36 -11.73 16.63
CA GLY A 226 -8.97 -11.07 17.86
C GLY A 226 -8.57 -12.06 18.94
N GLN A 227 -7.97 -11.56 20.02
CA GLN A 227 -7.64 -12.40 21.20
C GLN A 227 -8.91 -13.00 21.84
N THR A 228 -10.01 -12.26 21.78
CA THR A 228 -11.33 -12.70 22.25
C THR A 228 -11.88 -13.85 21.41
N ASP A 229 -11.73 -13.79 20.09
CA ASP A 229 -12.22 -14.83 19.17
C ASP A 229 -11.40 -16.11 19.33
N PHE A 230 -10.08 -15.97 19.51
CA PHE A 230 -9.22 -17.09 19.83
C PHE A 230 -9.66 -17.79 21.12
N LEU A 231 -9.86 -17.02 22.21
CA LEU A 231 -10.30 -17.56 23.49
C LEU A 231 -11.69 -18.20 23.40
N ALA A 232 -12.62 -17.58 22.66
CA ALA A 232 -13.96 -18.11 22.43
C ALA A 232 -13.92 -19.44 21.65
N ASN A 233 -13.10 -19.54 20.60
CA ASN A 233 -12.94 -20.77 19.82
C ASN A 233 -12.32 -21.90 20.65
N CYS A 234 -11.25 -21.61 21.40
CA CYS A 234 -10.64 -22.60 22.31
C CYS A 234 -11.63 -23.03 23.41
N GLY A 235 -12.31 -22.07 24.04
CA GLY A 235 -13.31 -22.35 25.07
C GLY A 235 -14.51 -23.14 24.55
N GLY A 236 -14.97 -22.86 23.33
CA GLY A 236 -16.05 -23.59 22.68
C GLY A 236 -15.69 -25.04 22.40
N ILE A 237 -14.49 -25.30 21.87
CA ILE A 237 -14.00 -26.66 21.60
C ILE A 237 -13.81 -27.44 22.90
N LEU A 238 -13.16 -26.85 23.90
CA LEU A 238 -12.95 -27.49 25.21
C LEU A 238 -14.27 -27.77 25.93
N GLY A 239 -15.20 -26.81 25.92
CA GLY A 239 -16.52 -26.94 26.52
C GLY A 239 -17.36 -28.03 25.85
N LEU A 240 -17.30 -28.16 24.52
CA LEU A 240 -18.08 -29.15 23.78
C LEU A 240 -17.56 -30.58 23.97
N PHE A 241 -16.23 -30.80 23.87
CA PHE A 241 -15.67 -32.16 23.90
C PHE A 241 -15.36 -32.68 25.30
N THR A 242 -14.99 -31.80 26.23
CA THR A 242 -14.53 -32.21 27.57
C THR A 242 -15.43 -31.71 28.70
N GLY A 243 -16.41 -30.85 28.41
CA GLY A 243 -17.20 -30.17 29.44
C GLY A 243 -16.38 -29.20 30.29
N PHE A 244 -15.15 -28.89 29.87
CA PHE A 244 -14.22 -28.04 30.60
C PHE A 244 -14.63 -26.57 30.49
N SER A 245 -14.71 -25.89 31.63
CA SER A 245 -15.10 -24.49 31.71
C SER A 245 -14.17 -23.71 32.62
N PHE A 246 -14.35 -22.38 32.67
CA PHE A 246 -13.62 -21.54 33.61
C PHE A 246 -13.82 -21.98 35.08
N LEU A 247 -14.99 -22.49 35.43
CA LEU A 247 -15.25 -23.04 36.77
C LEU A 247 -14.41 -24.29 37.03
N SER A 248 -14.17 -25.12 36.01
CA SER A 248 -13.28 -26.29 36.11
C SER A 248 -11.84 -25.89 36.41
N ILE A 249 -11.35 -24.77 35.87
CA ILE A 249 -10.02 -24.23 36.21
C ILE A 249 -9.96 -23.82 37.69
N VAL A 250 -10.96 -23.09 38.17
CA VAL A 250 -11.04 -22.65 39.58
C VAL A 250 -11.09 -23.86 40.51
N GLU A 251 -11.84 -24.90 40.14
CA GLU A 251 -11.89 -26.16 40.87
C GLU A 251 -10.52 -26.85 40.92
N ILE A 252 -9.82 -27.00 39.79
CA ILE A 252 -8.47 -27.57 39.76
C ILE A 252 -7.51 -26.78 40.66
N VAL A 253 -7.53 -25.45 40.60
CA VAL A 253 -6.70 -24.60 41.47
C VAL A 253 -7.06 -24.80 42.94
N TYR A 254 -8.33 -24.88 43.29
CA TYR A 254 -8.79 -25.16 44.65
C TYR A 254 -8.29 -26.53 45.17
N PHE A 255 -8.39 -27.57 44.35
CA PHE A 255 -7.94 -28.92 44.70
C PHE A 255 -6.41 -29.01 44.82
N LEU A 256 -5.66 -28.38 43.93
CA LEU A 256 -4.19 -28.43 43.92
C LEU A 256 -3.55 -27.52 44.99
N SER A 257 -4.20 -26.42 45.36
CA SER A 257 -3.65 -25.47 46.34
C SER A 257 -4.24 -25.69 47.74
N LEU A 258 -5.49 -25.29 47.95
CA LEU A 258 -6.12 -25.24 49.26
C LEU A 258 -6.33 -26.64 49.83
N ARG A 259 -6.89 -27.56 49.05
CA ARG A 259 -7.12 -28.93 49.53
C ARG A 259 -5.79 -29.65 49.81
N LEU A 260 -4.78 -29.48 48.96
CA LEU A 260 -3.46 -30.07 49.15
C LEU A 260 -2.76 -29.48 50.39
N MET A 261 -2.73 -28.16 50.55
CA MET A 261 -2.11 -27.51 51.71
C MET A 261 -2.82 -27.84 53.02
N CYS A 262 -4.16 -27.85 53.05
CA CYS A 262 -4.94 -28.24 54.22
C CYS A 262 -4.72 -29.71 54.58
N ASN A 263 -4.70 -30.61 53.59
CA ASN A 263 -4.45 -32.04 53.83
C ASN A 263 -3.03 -32.30 54.34
N VAL A 264 -2.01 -31.67 53.74
CA VAL A 264 -0.62 -31.79 54.19
C VAL A 264 -0.43 -31.22 55.60
N LYS A 265 -1.10 -30.12 55.93
CA LYS A 265 -1.05 -29.52 57.28
C LYS A 265 -1.77 -30.37 58.33
N MET A 266 -2.84 -31.07 57.97
CA MET A 266 -3.66 -31.84 58.90
C MET A 266 -3.20 -33.30 59.07
N TYR A 267 -2.67 -33.94 58.02
CA TYR A 267 -2.31 -35.37 58.01
C TYR A 267 -0.81 -35.64 57.82
N GLY A 268 0.02 -34.60 57.65
CA GLY A 268 1.46 -34.72 57.46
C GLY A 268 1.87 -34.99 56.00
N ARG A 269 3.15 -34.76 55.69
CA ARG A 269 3.70 -34.73 54.31
C ARG A 269 3.55 -36.04 53.52
N HIS A 270 3.27 -37.16 54.19
CA HIS A 270 3.12 -38.48 53.58
C HIS A 270 1.69 -38.80 53.07
N TYR A 271 0.68 -38.01 53.42
CA TYR A 271 -0.73 -38.32 53.08
C TYR A 271 -1.40 -37.13 52.39
N TRP A 272 -1.16 -36.98 51.08
CA TRP A 272 -1.71 -35.84 50.32
C TRP A 272 -3.21 -35.99 50.04
N SER A 273 -3.72 -37.21 49.82
CA SER A 273 -5.07 -37.42 49.25
C SER A 273 -6.17 -37.61 50.29
N GLY A 274 -5.84 -37.97 51.55
CA GLY A 274 -6.81 -38.19 52.62
C GLY A 274 -6.22 -38.82 53.89
N SER A 275 -7.08 -39.05 54.90
CA SER A 275 -6.71 -39.62 56.20
C SER A 275 -6.09 -41.03 56.09
N SER A 276 -5.09 -41.33 56.91
CA SER A 276 -4.38 -42.63 56.95
C SER A 276 -5.27 -43.85 57.20
N ARG A 277 -6.47 -43.67 57.79
CA ARG A 277 -7.44 -44.75 57.98
C ARG A 277 -8.13 -45.23 56.69
N LEU A 278 -8.20 -44.39 55.65
CA LEU A 278 -8.86 -44.74 54.38
C LEU A 278 -7.90 -45.39 53.38
N ILE A 279 -6.60 -45.15 53.50
CA ILE A 279 -5.58 -45.69 52.58
C ILE A 279 -5.16 -47.12 52.99
N ASN A 280 -5.24 -47.46 54.29
CA ASN A 280 -4.87 -48.77 54.82
C ASN A 280 -6.00 -49.82 54.82
N ASN A 281 -7.19 -49.50 54.32
CA ASN A 281 -8.34 -50.41 54.37
C ASN A 281 -8.56 -51.24 53.10
N ASP A 282 -7.71 -51.09 52.07
CA ASP A 282 -7.72 -51.97 50.90
C ASP A 282 -6.87 -53.23 51.16
N ALA A 283 -7.28 -54.01 52.16
CA ALA A 283 -6.96 -55.42 52.25
C ALA A 283 -8.12 -56.21 51.60
N TYR A 284 -8.25 -56.09 50.27
CA TYR A 284 -9.02 -57.03 49.48
C TYR A 284 -8.22 -58.34 49.38
N VAL A 285 -8.44 -59.20 50.39
CA VAL A 285 -8.16 -60.64 50.30
C VAL A 285 -9.18 -61.21 49.32
N HIS A 286 -8.73 -61.54 48.11
CA HIS A 286 -9.45 -62.47 47.25
C HIS A 286 -9.02 -63.88 47.63
N ASP A 287 -9.87 -64.58 48.37
CA ASP A 287 -10.02 -66.04 48.28
C ASP A 287 -10.87 -66.38 47.04
#